data_AF-A0A9E2MFR2-F1
#
_entry.id   AF-A0A9E2MFR2-F1
#
_cell.length_a   1.000
_cell.length_b   1.000
_cell.length_c   1.000
_cell.angle_alpha   90.00
_cell.angle_beta   90.00
_cell.angle_gamma   90.00
#
_symmetry.space_group_name_H-M   'P 1'
#
loop_
_entity.id
_entity.type
_entity.pdbx_description
1 polymer ?
#
loop_
_entity_poly.entity_id
_entity_poly.type
_entity_poly.pdbx_seq_one_letter_code
_entity_poly.pdbx_strand_id
1 'polypeptide(L)' 'QVEVEYFKKYKKLMDLEFPNSSVIKVASDLGKSWIMCPDCDEAWENKSSAALVECPKCKTLLNNPYQPTE' A
#
# COMPACT_ATOMS: atom_id res chain seq x y z
N GLN A 1 -5.75 -27.48 4.48
CA GLN A 1 -5.56 -26.23 5.28
C GLN A 1 -4.48 -25.33 4.68
N VAL A 2 -3.38 -25.89 4.16
CA VAL A 2 -2.25 -25.15 3.55
C VAL A 2 -2.60 -24.41 2.24
N GLU A 3 -3.44 -24.96 1.36
CA GLU A 3 -3.85 -24.31 0.10
C GLU A 3 -4.55 -22.97 0.30
N VAL A 4 -5.31 -22.83 1.40
CA VAL A 4 -6.06 -21.60 1.70
C VAL A 4 -5.11 -20.46 2.09
N GLU A 5 -4.00 -20.76 2.75
CA GLU A 5 -2.99 -19.76 3.11
C GLU A 5 -2.22 -19.25 1.89
N TYR A 6 -1.83 -20.16 0.99
CA TYR A 6 -1.19 -19.77 -0.27
C TYR A 6 -2.13 -18.92 -1.12
N PHE A 7 -3.39 -19.33 -1.26
CA PHE A 7 -4.40 -18.55 -1.98
C PHE A 7 -4.56 -17.14 -1.39
N LYS A 8 -4.64 -17.01 -0.06
CA LYS A 8 -4.74 -15.70 0.61
C LYS A 8 -3.50 -14.83 0.37
N LYS A 9 -2.30 -15.43 0.41
CA LYS A 9 -1.04 -14.72 0.16
C LYS A 9 -0.98 -14.18 -1.27
N TYR A 10 -1.26 -15.01 -2.27
CA TYR A 10 -1.21 -14.60 -3.67
C TYR A 10 -2.36 -13.64 -4.03
N LYS A 11 -3.54 -13.81 -3.43
CA LYS A 11 -4.64 -12.85 -3.56
C LYS A 11 -4.25 -11.46 -3.05
N LYS A 12 -3.61 -11.38 -1.87
CA LYS A 12 -3.13 -10.09 -1.32
C LYS A 12 -2.12 -9.42 -2.25
N LEU A 13 -1.22 -10.19 -2.87
CA LEU A 13 -0.26 -9.64 -3.84
C LEU A 13 -0.96 -9.11 -5.09
N MET A 14 -1.91 -9.86 -5.66
CA MET A 14 -2.71 -9.40 -6.81
C MET A 14 -3.54 -8.15 -6.48
N ASP A 15 -4.16 -8.08 -5.30
CA ASP A 15 -4.94 -6.90 -4.87
C ASP A 15 -4.05 -5.66 -4.65
N LEU A 16 -2.75 -5.85 -4.37
CA LEU A 16 -1.76 -4.77 -4.24
C LEU A 16 -1.20 -4.31 -5.59
N GLU A 17 -1.08 -5.22 -6.56
CA GLU A 17 -0.62 -4.91 -7.93
C GLU A 17 -1.73 -4.31 -8.78
N PHE A 18 -2.96 -4.75 -8.59
CA PHE A 18 -4.15 -4.28 -9.30
C PHE A 18 -5.19 -3.77 -8.30
N PRO A 19 -4.96 -2.62 -7.66
CA PRO A 19 -5.95 -2.01 -6.80
C PRO A 19 -7.28 -1.92 -7.54
N ASN A 20 -8.33 -2.52 -6.96
CA ASN A 20 -9.69 -2.14 -7.33
C ASN A 20 -9.76 -0.60 -7.26
N SER A 21 -10.40 0.01 -8.24
CA SER A 21 -10.52 1.48 -8.44
C SER A 21 -11.05 2.27 -7.23
N SER A 22 -11.39 1.59 -6.14
CA SER A 22 -11.76 2.13 -4.84
C SER A 22 -10.61 2.76 -4.04
N VAL A 23 -9.34 2.44 -4.34
CA VAL A 23 -8.18 3.08 -3.65
C VAL A 23 -7.85 4.40 -4.33
N ILE A 24 -8.53 5.46 -3.89
CA ILE A 24 -8.42 6.81 -4.48
C ILE A 24 -7.30 7.62 -3.79
N LYS A 25 -6.96 7.29 -2.55
CA LYS A 25 -6.04 8.09 -1.73
C LYS A 25 -4.59 7.67 -1.95
N VAL A 26 -3.71 8.66 -2.07
CA VAL A 26 -2.25 8.50 -2.21
C VAL A 26 -1.59 8.83 -0.88
N ALA A 27 -0.57 8.06 -0.48
CA ALA A 27 0.25 8.44 0.68
C ALA A 27 1.07 9.70 0.35
N SER A 28 1.26 10.59 1.32
CA SER A 28 2.01 11.82 1.11
C SER A 28 3.51 11.53 1.10
N ASP A 29 4.22 12.01 0.08
CA ASP A 29 5.68 11.90 0.00
C ASP A 29 6.34 12.95 0.92
N LEU A 30 7.21 12.49 1.82
CA LEU A 30 8.04 13.33 2.70
C LEU A 30 9.52 13.39 2.26
N GLY A 31 9.87 12.70 1.17
CA GLY A 31 11.21 12.57 0.64
C GLY A 31 12.06 11.50 1.36
N LYS A 32 13.19 11.13 0.76
CA LYS A 32 14.14 10.13 1.29
C LYS A 32 13.48 8.78 1.63
N SER A 33 12.52 8.35 0.84
CA SER A 33 11.73 7.12 1.06
C SER A 33 10.80 7.19 2.27
N TRP A 34 10.52 8.36 2.84
CA TRP A 34 9.51 8.51 3.88
C TRP A 34 8.17 8.91 3.29
N ILE A 35 7.12 8.27 3.76
CA ILE A 35 5.75 8.57 3.36
C ILE A 35 4.87 8.75 4.61
N MET A 36 3.75 9.44 4.43
CA MET A 36 2.77 9.69 5.48
C MET A 36 1.37 9.27 5.06
N CYS A 37 0.62 8.71 6.01
CA CYS A 37 -0.79 8.37 5.81
C CYS A 37 -1.63 9.65 5.98
N PRO A 38 -2.41 10.05 4.96
CA PRO A 38 -3.25 11.24 5.04
C PRO A 38 -4.47 11.08 5.98
N ASP A 39 -4.75 9.85 6.46
CA ASP A 39 -5.91 9.58 7.32
C ASP A 39 -5.57 9.61 8.82
N CYS A 40 -4.33 9.32 9.20
CA CYS A 40 -3.92 9.22 10.61
C CYS A 40 -2.60 9.92 10.93
N ASP A 41 -2.06 10.66 9.96
CA ASP A 41 -0.81 11.43 10.00
C ASP A 41 0.42 10.62 10.45
N GLU A 42 0.35 9.31 10.31
CA GLU A 42 1.47 8.44 10.64
C GLU A 42 2.50 8.51 9.53
N ALA A 43 3.77 8.76 9.88
CA ALA A 43 4.88 8.72 8.94
C ALA A 43 5.69 7.44 9.10
N TRP A 44 6.05 6.79 8.00
CA TRP A 44 6.91 5.61 8.01
C TRP A 44 7.83 5.57 6.80
N GLU A 45 8.91 4.81 6.94
CA GLU A 45 9.83 4.54 5.85
C GLU A 45 9.19 3.54 4.87
N ASN A 46 8.98 3.98 3.63
CA ASN A 46 8.54 3.14 2.54
C ASN A 46 9.69 2.27 2.03
N LYS A 47 9.60 0.98 2.32
CA LYS A 47 10.53 -0.05 1.80
C LYS A 47 9.93 -0.86 0.66
N SER A 48 8.70 -0.55 0.25
CA SER A 48 7.95 -1.31 -0.75
C SER A 48 8.03 -0.63 -2.11
N SER A 49 8.27 -1.45 -3.14
CA SER A 49 8.14 -1.05 -4.55
C SER A 49 6.74 -1.34 -5.12
N ALA A 50 5.79 -1.81 -4.30
CA ALA A 50 4.44 -2.10 -4.74
C ALA A 50 3.65 -0.82 -5.06
N ALA A 51 2.67 -0.93 -5.96
CA ALA A 51 1.77 0.16 -6.35
C ALA A 51 0.96 0.70 -5.16
N LEU A 52 0.64 -0.16 -4.19
CA LEU A 52 0.00 0.20 -2.93
C LEU A 52 0.92 0.01 -1.73
N VAL A 53 0.70 0.85 -0.73
CA VAL A 53 1.32 0.79 0.60
C VAL A 53 0.23 0.71 1.67
N GLU A 54 0.48 -0.11 2.68
CA GLU A 54 -0.41 -0.27 3.83
C GLU A 54 0.12 0.58 4.99
N CYS A 55 -0.71 1.47 5.55
CA CYS A 55 -0.31 2.25 6.72
C CYS A 55 -0.08 1.32 7.93
N PRO A 56 1.07 1.41 8.62
CA PRO A 56 1.36 0.52 9.74
C PRO A 56 0.41 0.70 10.93
N LYS A 57 -0.17 1.90 11.09
CA LYS A 57 -1.05 2.27 12.22
C LYS A 57 -2.52 1.97 11.95
N CYS A 58 -3.12 2.58 10.94
CA CYS A 58 -4.55 2.42 10.65
C CYS A 58 -4.88 1.30 9.67
N LYS A 59 -3.86 0.64 9.08
CA LYS A 59 -4.01 -0.44 8.08
C LYS A 59 -4.73 -0.03 6.80
N THR A 60 -4.92 1.27 6.56
CA THR A 60 -5.45 1.78 5.29
C THR A 60 -4.49 1.47 4.14
N LEU A 61 -5.03 0.97 3.02
CA LEU A 61 -4.32 0.86 1.76
C LEU A 61 -4.35 2.19 1.01
N LEU A 62 -3.17 2.64 0.57
CA LEU A 62 -2.95 3.91 -0.11
C LEU A 62 -2.10 3.67 -1.35
N ASN A 63 -2.26 4.49 -2.38
CA ASN A 63 -1.33 4.48 -3.51
C ASN A 63 0.05 4.93 -3.06
N ASN A 64 1.06 4.22 -3.52
CA ASN A 64 2.46 4.55 -3.29
C ASN A 64 2.82 5.80 -4.12
N PRO A 65 3.23 6.92 -3.49
CA PRO A 65 3.56 8.14 -4.23
C PRO A 65 4.77 7.99 -5.16
N TYR A 66 5.59 6.95 -4.98
CA TYR A 66 6.74 6.66 -5.83
C TYR A 66 6.43 5.69 -6.98
N GLN A 67 5.18 5.25 -7.13
CA GLN A 67 4.75 4.44 -8.26
C GLN A 67 3.85 5.30 -9.17
N PRO A 68 4.11 5.32 -10.50
CA PRO A 68 3.24 6.02 -11.42
C PRO A 68 1.88 5.32 -11.48
N THR A 69 0.81 6.07 -11.22
CA THR A 69 -0.55 5.66 -11.58
C THR A 69 -0.73 5.96 -13.08
N GLU A 70 -0.64 4.93 -13.93
CA GLU A 70 -1.00 5.04 -15.35
C GLU A 70 -2.50 5.34 -15.55
#